data_AF-A0A7C4U175-F1
#
_entry.id   AF-A0A7C4U175-F1
#
_cell.length_a   1.000
_cell.length_b   1.000
_cell.length_c   1.000
_cell.angle_alpha   90.00
_cell.angle_beta   90.00
_cell.angle_gamma   90.00
#
_symmetry.space_group_name_H-M   'P 1'
#
loop_
_entity.id
_entity.type
_entity.pdbx_description
1 polymer ?
#
loop_
_entity_poly.entity_id
_entity_poly.type
_entity_poly.pdbx_seq_one_letter_code
_entity_poly.pdbx_strand_id
1 'polypeptide(L)'
;MRGDVEVLQPDGSWKKITSDTEIKKGDRIRTKADSYAIVAFSDGSRIYLGPNSSVNFSALEFKRELQLLEGKLRIVISKFERFKF
;
A
#
# COMPACT_ATOMS: atom_id res chain seq x y z
N MET A 1 -14.68 0.33 3.40
CA MET A 1 -14.75 0.62 1.94
C MET A 1 -16.18 0.98 1.56
N ARG A 2 -16.40 1.64 0.42
CA ARG A 2 -17.72 1.96 -0.13
C ARG A 2 -17.73 1.68 -1.64
N GLY A 3 -18.80 1.10 -2.14
CA GLY A 3 -18.94 0.78 -3.57
C GLY A 3 -18.22 -0.50 -3.98
N ASP A 4 -17.85 -0.57 -5.25
CA ASP A 4 -17.31 -1.78 -5.87
C ASP A 4 -15.78 -1.71 -5.94
N VAL A 5 -15.16 -2.57 -5.14
CA VAL A 5 -13.72 -2.78 -5.05
C VAL A 5 -13.43 -4.21 -5.48
N GLU A 6 -12.45 -4.38 -6.35
CA GLU A 6 -12.10 -5.68 -6.92
C GLU A 6 -10.61 -5.94 -6.82
N VAL A 7 -10.24 -7.20 -6.61
CA VAL A 7 -8.86 -7.69 -6.63
C VAL A 7 -8.63 -8.57 -7.86
N LEU A 8 -7.45 -8.47 -8.46
CA LEU A 8 -7.01 -9.37 -9.53
C LEU A 8 -6.56 -10.69 -8.91
N GLN A 9 -7.21 -11.78 -9.30
CA GLN A 9 -6.85 -13.14 -8.93
C GLN A 9 -5.64 -13.64 -9.77
N PRO A 10 -4.93 -14.69 -9.33
CA PRO A 10 -3.83 -15.28 -10.10
C PRO A 10 -4.22 -15.77 -11.50
N ASP A 11 -5.50 -16.12 -11.71
CA ASP A 11 -6.06 -16.53 -13.00
C ASP A 11 -6.36 -15.35 -13.95
N GLY A 12 -6.08 -14.11 -13.53
CA GLY A 12 -6.33 -12.90 -14.30
C GLY A 12 -7.76 -12.36 -14.20
N SER A 13 -8.64 -13.01 -13.44
CA SER A 13 -10.02 -12.56 -13.22
C SER A 13 -10.10 -11.49 -12.12
N TRP A 14 -11.06 -10.57 -12.26
CA TRP A 14 -11.35 -9.58 -11.23
C TRP A 14 -12.46 -10.08 -10.32
N LYS A 15 -12.19 -10.11 -9.02
CA LYS A 15 -13.15 -10.55 -8.00
C LYS A 15 -13.50 -9.41 -7.06
N LYS A 16 -14.79 -9.18 -6.82
CA LYS A 16 -15.27 -8.21 -5.83
C LYS A 16 -14.86 -8.63 -4.42
N ILE A 17 -14.42 -7.66 -3.63
CA ILE A 17 -13.92 -7.86 -2.26
C ILE A 17 -14.72 -7.02 -1.25
N THR A 18 -14.61 -7.38 0.03
CA THR A 18 -15.23 -6.67 1.16
C THR A 18 -14.16 -6.06 2.08
N SER A 19 -14.56 -5.27 3.08
CA SER A 19 -13.64 -4.66 4.06
C SER A 19 -12.77 -5.65 4.82
N ASP A 20 -13.21 -6.90 4.92
CA ASP A 20 -12.51 -7.95 5.66
C ASP A 20 -11.53 -8.73 4.78
N THR A 21 -11.40 -8.34 3.50
CA THR A 21 -10.48 -9.00 2.58
C THR A 21 -9.05 -8.54 2.83
N GLU A 22 -8.21 -9.49 3.23
CA GLU A 22 -6.77 -9.28 3.33
C GLU A 22 -6.14 -9.14 1.94
N ILE A 23 -5.30 -8.11 1.78
CA ILE A 23 -4.58 -7.82 0.54
C ILE A 23 -3.15 -8.32 0.67
N LYS A 24 -2.70 -9.12 -0.30
CA LYS A 24 -1.38 -9.72 -0.30
C LYS A 24 -0.43 -8.97 -1.23
N LYS A 25 0.87 -9.14 -0.97
CA LYS A 25 1.93 -8.65 -1.86
C LYS A 25 1.74 -9.25 -3.26
N GLY A 26 1.72 -8.39 -4.27
CA GLY A 26 1.49 -8.76 -5.67
C GLY A 26 0.03 -8.64 -6.12
N ASP A 27 -0.91 -8.42 -5.19
CA ASP A 27 -2.30 -8.18 -5.56
C ASP A 27 -2.46 -6.85 -6.27
N ARG A 28 -3.41 -6.80 -7.19
CA ARG A 28 -3.86 -5.56 -7.82
C ARG A 28 -5.29 -5.28 -7.39
N ILE A 29 -5.54 -4.08 -6.89
CA ILE A 29 -6.88 -3.63 -6.51
C ILE A 29 -7.34 -2.55 -7.48
N ARG A 30 -8.62 -2.56 -7.83
CA ARG A 30 -9.27 -1.43 -8.49
C ARG A 30 -10.58 -1.04 -7.82
N THR A 31 -10.91 0.24 -7.92
CA THR A 31 -12.20 0.82 -7.53
C THR A 31 -12.97 1.22 -8.79
N LYS A 32 -14.29 1.00 -8.80
CA LYS A 32 -15.15 1.44 -9.91
C LYS A 32 -15.55 2.92 -9.75
N ALA A 33 -16.45 3.39 -10.62
CA ALA A 33 -17.12 4.67 -10.43
C ALA A 33 -17.82 4.71 -9.05
N ASP A 34 -17.89 5.89 -8.45
CA ASP A 34 -18.52 6.14 -7.14
C ASP A 34 -18.04 5.25 -5.99
N SER A 35 -16.82 4.70 -6.10
CA SER A 35 -16.25 3.73 -5.16
C SER A 35 -15.00 4.25 -4.47
N TYR A 36 -14.83 3.87 -3.20
CA TYR A 36 -13.74 4.31 -2.35
C TYR A 36 -13.23 3.17 -1.48
N ALA A 37 -11.91 3.06 -1.33
CA ALA A 37 -11.28 2.07 -0.46
C ALA A 37 -10.20 2.71 0.41
N ILE A 38 -10.02 2.16 1.60
CA ILE A 38 -8.88 2.47 2.46
C ILE A 38 -8.16 1.14 2.68
N VAL A 39 -6.89 1.08 2.30
CA VAL A 39 -6.02 -0.06 2.58
C VAL A 39 -5.19 0.30 3.80
N ALA A 40 -5.41 -0.44 4.89
CA ALA A 40 -4.64 -0.32 6.11
C ALA A 40 -3.52 -1.35 6.10
N PHE A 41 -2.30 -0.92 6.37
CA PHE A 41 -1.13 -1.77 6.48
C PHE A 41 -0.86 -2.10 7.95
N SER A 42 -0.15 -3.20 8.19
CA SER A 42 0.22 -3.65 9.54
C SER A 42 1.15 -2.68 10.27
N ASP A 43 1.91 -1.86 9.53
CA ASP A 43 2.73 -0.78 10.06
C ASP A 43 1.92 0.47 10.45
N GLY A 44 0.59 0.44 10.34
CA GLY A 44 -0.29 1.58 10.63
C GLY A 44 -0.41 2.61 9.50
N SER A 45 0.32 2.45 8.40
CA SER A 45 0.16 3.26 7.19
C SER A 45 -1.20 3.02 6.55
N ARG A 46 -1.74 4.04 5.87
CA ARG A 46 -3.03 3.96 5.17
C ARG A 46 -2.93 4.53 3.78
N ILE A 47 -3.49 3.83 2.80
CA ILE A 47 -3.65 4.32 1.42
C ILE A 47 -5.14 4.51 1.15
N TYR A 48 -5.49 5.68 0.64
CA TYR A 48 -6.86 6.04 0.25
C TYR A 48 -6.99 5.95 -1.26
N LEU A 49 -7.94 5.15 -1.73
CA LEU A 49 -8.26 4.97 -3.15
C LEU A 49 -9.60 5.66 -3.43
N GLY A 50 -9.59 6.59 -4.38
CA GLY A 50 -10.79 7.26 -4.87
C GLY A 50 -11.46 6.47 -6.01
N PRO A 51 -12.48 7.04 -6.67
CA PRO A 51 -13.14 6.40 -7.80
C PRO A 51 -12.18 6.12 -8.97
N ASN A 52 -12.47 5.09 -9.76
CA ASN A 52 -11.71 4.72 -10.97
C ASN A 52 -10.19 4.58 -10.76
N SER A 53 -9.76 4.13 -9.58
CA SER A 53 -8.35 3.94 -9.23
C SER A 53 -7.93 2.49 -9.43
N SER A 54 -6.67 2.27 -9.80
CA SER A 54 -6.06 0.94 -9.91
C SER A 54 -4.67 0.98 -9.31
N VAL A 55 -4.39 0.11 -8.34
CA VAL A 55 -3.12 0.07 -7.60
C VAL A 55 -2.59 -1.36 -7.56
N ASN A 56 -1.30 -1.50 -7.85
CA ASN A 56 -0.57 -2.74 -7.73
C ASN A 56 0.26 -2.71 -6.45
N PHE A 57 0.04 -3.68 -5.56
CA PHE A 57 0.78 -3.83 -4.30
C PHE A 57 2.01 -4.73 -4.49
N SER A 58 2.78 -4.50 -5.56
CA SER A 58 4.07 -5.14 -5.77
C SER A 58 5.09 -4.52 -4.82
N ALA A 59 5.70 -5.34 -3.96
CA ALA A 59 6.88 -5.04 -3.15
C ALA A 59 7.23 -3.54 -3.05
N LEU A 60 6.64 -2.82 -2.10
CA LEU A 60 7.20 -1.53 -1.68
C LEU A 60 8.52 -1.82 -0.97
N GLU A 61 9.58 -2.13 -1.72
CA GLU A 61 10.94 -2.19 -1.19
C GLU A 61 11.41 -0.76 -0.96
N PHE A 62 11.10 -0.23 0.22
CA PHE A 62 11.69 1.02 0.67
C PHE A 62 13.12 0.78 1.15
N LYS A 63 14.03 0.44 0.22
CA LYS A 63 15.46 0.41 0.48
C LYS A 63 16.00 1.84 0.44
N ARG A 64 16.39 2.36 1.61
CA ARG A 64 17.16 3.60 1.71
C ARG A 64 18.54 3.27 2.28
N GLU A 65 19.53 3.18 1.41
CA GLU A 65 20.93 3.16 1.81
C GLU A 65 21.51 4.54 1.57
N LEU A 66 22.06 5.16 2.61
CA LEU A 66 22.71 6.47 2.56
C LEU A 66 24.04 6.36 3.28
N GLN A 67 25.13 6.64 2.56
CA GLN A 67 26.46 6.73 3.13
C GLN A 67 26.91 8.20 3.12
N LEU A 68 27.05 8.78 4.31
CA LEU A 68 27.67 10.10 4.45
C LEU A 68 29.18 9.91 4.52
N LEU A 69 29.91 10.41 3.53
CA LEU A 69 31.36 10.30 3.50
C LEU A 69 32.01 11.42 4.32
N GLU A 70 31.52 12.68 4.25
CA GLU A 70 31.89 13.79 5.14
C GLU A 70 30.75 14.83 5.25
N GLY A 71 30.71 15.63 6.32
CA GLY A 71 29.76 16.76 6.50
C GLY A 71 28.63 16.48 7.50
N LYS A 72 27.48 17.14 7.34
CA LYS A 72 26.31 16.95 8.22
C LYS A 72 25.06 16.58 7.41
N LEU A 73 24.46 15.44 7.76
CA LEU A 73 23.20 14.96 7.18
C LEU A 73 22.07 15.11 8.19
N ARG A 74 20.98 15.78 7.79
CA ARG A 74 19.74 15.83 8.56
C ARG A 74 18.62 15.19 7.74
N ILE A 75 18.18 14.02 8.20
CA ILE A 75 17.03 13.32 7.62
C ILE A 75 15.85 13.51 8.58
N VAL A 76 14.69 13.89 8.02
CA VAL A 76 13.41 13.91 8.75
C VAL A 76 12.48 12.95 8.01
N ILE A 77 12.12 11.85 8.66
CA ILE A 77 11.19 10.83 8.16
C ILE A 77 10.02 10.70 9.12
N SER A 78 8.81 10.55 8.57
CA SER A 78 7.56 10.64 9.33
C SER A 78 7.26 9.43 10.22
N LYS A 79 7.97 8.30 10.07
CA LYS A 79 7.89 7.15 10.98
C LYS A 79 9.27 6.47 11.10
N PHE A 80 9.83 6.49 12.30
CA PHE A 80 11.10 5.83 12.65
C PHE A 80 10.85 4.90 13.85
N GLU A 81 10.88 3.59 13.62
CA GLU A 81 10.84 2.58 14.69
C GLU A 81 12.26 2.06 14.94
N ARG A 82 12.74 2.24 16.17
CA ARG A 82 14.07 1.83 16.61
C ARG A 82 14.00 0.39 17.12
N PHE A 83 14.64 -0.54 16.43
CA PHE A 83 14.85 -1.89 16.96
C PHE A 83 16.04 -1.91 17.91
N LYS A 84 15.87 -2.54 19.08
CA LYS A 84 16.90 -2.78 20.08
C LYS A 84 17.35 -4.24 19.94
N PHE A 85 18.65 -4.45 19.84
CA PHE A 85 19.28 -5.73 20.17
C PHE A 85 19.71 -5.68 21.64
#